data_AF-A0A849F9U4-F1
#
_entry.id   AF-A0A849F9U4-F1
#
_cell.length_a   1.000
_cell.length_b   1.000
_cell.length_c   1.000
_cell.angle_alpha   90.00
_cell.angle_beta   90.00
_cell.angle_gamma   90.00
#
_symmetry.space_group_name_H-M   'P 1'
#
loop_
_entity.id
_entity.type
_entity.pdbx_description
1 polymer ?
#
loop_
_entity_poly.entity_id
_entity_poly.type
_entity_poly.pdbx_seq_one_letter_code
_entity_poly.pdbx_strand_id
1 'polypeptide(L)'
;MSEGFAVALALPQLAPLLILTFLSGMVYGFAGFGAALVFMPIASALIDPVLAIAAFALSALSSLFTLVPRAWGECDKTTTILMTLAATLTLPLGVWLLRVADPVLIRIAISALAALTLIVLIRGFRFSVRPGRTSSAAVAGAAGVMGGATGLLGPIVILFNLSSGDDARRIRANTLVFLTLGSLFVLPQMAAQSVLAPLAIWLGILMLPAYAFGGLAGRALFNPERERLYR
;
A
#
# COMPACT_ATOMS: atom_id res chain seq x y z
N MET A 1 -11.70 27.52 9.59
CA MET A 1 -11.19 26.38 8.79
C MET A 1 -9.71 26.62 8.59
N SER A 2 -8.83 25.64 8.82
CA SER A 2 -7.40 25.82 8.51
C SER A 2 -7.25 26.07 6.99
N GLU A 3 -6.36 26.98 6.59
CA GLU A 3 -6.16 27.32 5.18
C GLU A 3 -5.88 26.09 4.31
N GLY A 4 -5.08 25.14 4.82
CA GLY A 4 -4.78 23.89 4.12
C GLY A 4 -6.00 22.97 3.87
N PHE A 5 -7.01 23.01 4.74
CA PHE A 5 -8.25 22.24 4.54
C PHE A 5 -9.11 22.84 3.42
N ALA A 6 -9.20 24.17 3.37
CA ALA A 6 -9.89 24.87 2.28
C ALA A 6 -9.21 24.61 0.92
N VAL A 7 -7.87 24.63 0.88
CA VAL A 7 -7.10 24.29 -0.33
C VAL A 7 -7.36 22.84 -0.77
N ALA A 8 -7.39 21.89 0.16
CA ALA A 8 -7.68 20.49 -0.17
C ALA A 8 -9.10 20.32 -0.74
N LEU A 9 -10.09 21.02 -0.20
CA LEU A 9 -11.46 21.03 -0.72
C LEU A 9 -11.58 21.68 -2.10
N ALA A 10 -10.74 22.67 -2.40
CA ALA A 10 -10.73 23.38 -3.67
C ALA A 10 -10.00 22.63 -4.80
N LEU A 11 -9.35 21.49 -4.51
CA LEU A 11 -8.66 20.71 -5.54
C LEU A 11 -9.66 20.18 -6.58
N PRO A 12 -9.49 20.51 -7.88
CA PRO A 12 -10.34 19.98 -8.94
C PRO A 12 -10.32 18.44 -9.00
N GLN A 13 -9.21 17.83 -8.59
CA GLN A 13 -8.98 16.40 -8.59
C GLN A 13 -9.54 15.70 -7.34
N LEU A 14 -10.15 16.41 -6.37
CA LEU A 14 -10.58 15.80 -5.11
C LEU A 14 -11.61 14.68 -5.32
N ALA A 15 -12.65 14.93 -6.12
CA ALA A 15 -13.70 13.94 -6.38
C ALA A 15 -13.16 12.64 -6.99
N PRO A 16 -12.36 12.66 -8.09
CA PRO A 16 -11.78 11.42 -8.61
C PRO A 16 -10.82 10.75 -7.61
N LEU A 17 -10.06 11.51 -6.82
CA LEU A 17 -9.20 10.93 -5.79
C LEU A 17 -9.99 10.21 -4.70
N LEU A 18 -11.13 10.76 -4.25
CA LEU A 18 -12.00 10.10 -3.27
C LEU A 18 -12.59 8.80 -3.82
N ILE A 19 -13.07 8.82 -5.07
CA ILE A 19 -13.60 7.61 -5.74
C ILE A 19 -12.50 6.56 -5.88
N LEU A 20 -11.31 6.94 -6.37
CA LEU A 20 -10.17 6.03 -6.49
C LEU A 20 -9.75 5.47 -5.14
N THR A 21 -9.75 6.27 -4.08
CA THR A 21 -9.43 5.83 -2.72
C THR A 21 -10.45 4.80 -2.23
N PHE A 22 -11.74 5.05 -2.44
CA PHE A 22 -12.79 4.11 -2.07
C PHE A 22 -12.65 2.77 -2.81
N LEU A 23 -12.44 2.80 -4.13
CA LEU A 23 -12.21 1.60 -4.93
C LEU A 23 -10.95 0.85 -4.49
N SER A 24 -9.87 1.59 -4.22
CA SER A 24 -8.61 1.03 -3.72
C SER A 24 -8.79 0.37 -2.35
N GLY A 25 -9.53 1.01 -1.45
CA GLY A 25 -9.93 0.46 -0.17
C GLY A 25 -10.77 -0.80 -0.34
N MET A 26 -11.71 -0.83 -1.29
CA MET A 26 -12.53 -2.01 -1.59
C MET A 26 -11.69 -3.20 -2.07
N VAL A 27 -10.78 -2.97 -3.01
CA VAL A 27 -9.83 -4.01 -3.46
C VAL A 27 -8.98 -4.51 -2.29
N TYR A 28 -8.49 -3.59 -1.45
CA TYR A 28 -7.71 -3.93 -0.26
C TYR A 28 -8.50 -4.75 0.77
N GLY A 29 -9.74 -4.35 1.05
CA GLY A 29 -10.63 -5.05 1.98
C GLY A 29 -10.95 -6.46 1.51
N PHE A 30 -11.10 -6.64 0.20
CA PHE A 30 -11.36 -7.94 -0.41
C PHE A 30 -10.10 -8.82 -0.41
N ALA A 31 -9.06 -8.40 -1.12
CA ALA A 31 -7.86 -9.21 -1.40
C ALA A 31 -6.78 -9.15 -0.31
N GLY A 32 -6.80 -8.15 0.57
CA GLY A 32 -5.73 -7.85 1.53
C GLY A 32 -4.47 -7.22 0.92
N PHE A 33 -4.49 -6.93 -0.38
CA PHE A 33 -3.44 -6.22 -1.11
C PHE A 33 -4.05 -5.45 -2.29
N GLY A 34 -3.24 -4.73 -3.06
CA GLY A 34 -3.63 -4.19 -4.35
C GLY A 34 -4.22 -2.78 -4.33
N ALA A 35 -4.49 -2.22 -3.15
CA ALA A 35 -4.96 -0.85 -2.97
C ALA A 35 -4.10 0.16 -3.75
N ALA A 36 -2.79 0.14 -3.50
CA ALA A 36 -1.85 1.06 -4.12
C ALA A 36 -1.66 0.78 -5.63
N LEU A 37 -1.86 -0.47 -6.08
CA LEU A 37 -1.76 -0.82 -7.50
C LEU A 37 -2.90 -0.20 -8.32
N VAL A 38 -4.06 0.00 -7.71
CA VAL A 38 -5.18 0.73 -8.30
C VAL A 38 -4.96 2.23 -8.20
N PHE A 39 -4.58 2.71 -7.00
CA PHE A 39 -4.49 4.14 -6.73
C PHE A 39 -3.33 4.83 -7.45
N MET A 40 -2.10 4.33 -7.30
CA MET A 40 -0.88 5.08 -7.65
C MET A 40 -0.76 5.40 -9.14
N PRO A 41 -1.03 4.50 -10.10
CA PRO A 41 -0.90 4.83 -11.52
C PRO A 41 -1.83 5.96 -11.97
N ILE A 42 -3.03 6.04 -11.38
CA ILE A 42 -4.02 7.06 -11.74
C ILE A 42 -3.78 8.35 -10.94
N ALA A 43 -3.58 8.24 -9.63
CA ALA A 43 -3.36 9.40 -8.77
C ALA A 43 -2.07 10.16 -9.13
N SER A 44 -0.97 9.45 -9.41
CA SER A 44 0.28 10.08 -9.84
C SER A 44 0.21 10.74 -11.22
N ALA A 45 -0.81 10.41 -12.03
CA ALA A 45 -1.09 11.14 -13.27
C ALA A 45 -1.84 12.46 -13.00
N LEU A 46 -2.75 12.45 -12.01
CA LEU A 46 -3.61 13.58 -11.65
C LEU A 46 -2.91 14.64 -10.78
N ILE A 47 -2.05 14.20 -9.87
CA ILE A 47 -1.36 15.04 -8.89
C ILE A 47 0.12 14.65 -8.78
N ASP A 48 0.89 15.47 -8.08
CA ASP A 48 2.30 15.18 -7.82
C ASP A 48 2.48 13.82 -7.10
N PRO A 49 3.46 12.97 -7.50
CA PRO A 49 3.68 11.66 -6.89
C PRO A 49 3.94 11.72 -5.38
N VAL A 50 4.66 12.73 -4.90
CA VAL A 50 4.92 12.92 -3.47
C VAL A 50 3.62 13.16 -2.72
N LEU A 51 2.76 14.05 -3.26
CA LEU A 51 1.45 14.33 -2.69
C LEU A 51 0.56 13.08 -2.68
N ALA A 52 0.55 12.30 -3.77
CA ALA A 52 -0.21 11.06 -3.89
C ALA A 52 0.22 10.00 -2.87
N ILE A 53 1.53 9.75 -2.74
CA ILE A 53 2.09 8.75 -1.82
C ILE A 53 1.75 9.10 -0.38
N ALA A 54 1.99 10.36 0.03
CA ALA A 54 1.74 10.81 1.39
C ALA A 54 0.24 10.78 1.76
N ALA A 55 -0.62 11.32 0.89
CA ALA A 55 -2.07 11.35 1.14
C ALA A 55 -2.66 9.93 1.19
N PHE A 56 -2.22 9.06 0.29
CA PHE A 56 -2.67 7.66 0.27
C PHE A 56 -2.21 6.90 1.51
N ALA A 57 -0.93 7.00 1.89
CA ALA A 57 -0.40 6.34 3.09
C ALA A 57 -1.17 6.76 4.34
N LEU A 58 -1.53 8.04 4.46
CA LEU A 58 -2.34 8.53 5.57
C LEU A 58 -3.75 7.96 5.54
N SER A 59 -4.41 7.95 4.38
CA SER A 59 -5.76 7.38 4.23
C SER A 59 -5.79 5.88 4.56
N ALA A 60 -4.72 5.16 4.20
CA ALA A 60 -4.56 3.74 4.45
C ALA A 60 -4.45 3.41 5.94
N LEU A 61 -4.03 4.35 6.81
CA LEU A 61 -3.99 4.12 8.26
C LEU A 61 -5.37 3.84 8.86
N SER A 62 -6.46 4.18 8.17
CA SER A 62 -7.79 3.76 8.59
C SER A 62 -7.96 2.24 8.69
N SER A 63 -7.15 1.45 7.97
CA SER A 63 -7.15 -0.01 8.09
C SER A 63 -6.65 -0.52 9.45
N LEU A 64 -5.91 0.29 10.22
CA LEU A 64 -5.53 -0.03 11.60
C LEU A 64 -6.76 -0.28 12.48
N PHE A 65 -7.85 0.41 12.20
CA PHE A 65 -9.09 0.32 12.98
C PHE A 65 -10.13 -0.60 12.32
N THR A 66 -10.14 -0.71 10.98
CA THR A 66 -11.19 -1.44 10.26
C THR A 66 -10.83 -2.90 9.93
N LEU A 67 -9.57 -3.18 9.56
CA LEU A 67 -9.16 -4.47 9.00
C LEU A 67 -8.11 -5.19 9.85
N VAL A 68 -7.11 -4.47 10.37
CA VAL A 68 -6.00 -5.03 11.15
C VAL A 68 -6.45 -5.77 12.41
N PRO A 69 -7.45 -5.33 13.21
CA PRO A 69 -7.79 -6.02 14.46
C PRO A 69 -8.16 -7.49 14.27
N ARG A 70 -8.82 -7.83 13.16
CA ARG A 70 -9.13 -9.22 12.80
C ARG A 70 -7.94 -9.94 12.18
N ALA A 71 -7.24 -9.30 11.25
CA ALA A 71 -6.08 -9.88 10.59
C ALA A 71 -4.93 -10.20 11.56
N TRP A 72 -4.81 -9.43 12.65
CA TRP A 72 -3.79 -9.63 13.69
C TRP A 72 -3.92 -10.97 14.43
N GLY A 73 -5.13 -11.52 14.51
CA GLY A 73 -5.36 -12.86 15.07
C GLY A 73 -4.95 -14.00 14.13
N GLU A 74 -4.95 -13.75 12.82
CA GLU A 74 -4.69 -14.75 11.78
C GLU A 74 -3.24 -14.69 11.24
N CYS A 75 -2.55 -13.57 11.44
CA CYS A 75 -1.21 -13.35 10.90
C CYS A 75 -0.09 -14.04 11.69
N ASP A 76 0.99 -14.35 10.99
CA ASP A 76 2.29 -14.67 11.57
C ASP A 76 2.96 -13.39 12.08
N LYS A 77 2.72 -13.06 13.35
CA LYS A 77 3.19 -11.81 13.97
C LYS A 77 4.72 -11.68 13.88
N THR A 78 5.45 -12.75 14.16
CA THR A 78 6.92 -12.74 14.18
C THR A 78 7.47 -12.40 12.80
N THR A 79 7.00 -13.09 11.75
CA THR A 79 7.46 -12.86 10.38
C THR A 79 7.01 -11.50 9.88
N THR A 80 5.76 -11.12 10.14
CA THR A 80 5.20 -9.84 9.69
C THR A 80 5.90 -8.64 10.32
N ILE A 81 6.20 -8.68 11.63
CA ILE A 81 6.96 -7.62 12.32
C ILE A 81 8.37 -7.55 11.77
N LEU A 82 9.06 -8.69 11.59
CA LEU A 82 10.40 -8.73 11.01
C LEU A 82 10.42 -8.09 9.61
N MET A 83 9.47 -8.45 8.74
CA MET A 83 9.36 -7.87 7.41
C MET A 83 9.07 -6.37 7.49
N THR A 84 8.14 -5.95 8.34
CA THR A 84 7.81 -4.53 8.53
C THR A 84 9.05 -3.74 8.95
N LEU A 85 9.81 -4.23 9.92
CA LEU A 85 11.04 -3.57 10.37
C LEU A 85 12.11 -3.51 9.27
N ALA A 86 12.32 -4.60 8.53
CA ALA A 86 13.27 -4.62 7.41
C ALA A 86 12.88 -3.66 6.28
N ALA A 87 11.58 -3.56 5.96
CA ALA A 87 11.06 -2.58 5.02
C ALA A 87 11.24 -1.15 5.55
N THR A 88 10.92 -0.89 6.82
CA THR A 88 11.08 0.44 7.43
C THR A 88 12.53 0.91 7.44
N LEU A 89 13.50 0.01 7.65
CA LEU A 89 14.93 0.36 7.62
C LEU A 89 15.43 0.79 6.24
N THR A 90 14.80 0.30 5.17
CA THR A 90 15.20 0.57 3.78
C THR A 90 14.31 1.62 3.11
N LEU A 91 13.15 1.92 3.71
CA LEU A 91 12.22 2.96 3.27
C LEU A 91 12.85 4.35 3.10
N PRO A 92 13.78 4.83 3.98
CA PRO A 92 14.45 6.10 3.77
C PRO A 92 15.16 6.21 2.42
N LEU A 93 15.77 5.11 1.94
CA LEU A 93 16.44 5.08 0.63
C LEU A 93 15.43 5.24 -0.52
N GLY A 94 14.26 4.61 -0.39
CA GLY A 94 13.17 4.77 -1.34
C GLY A 94 12.62 6.20 -1.38
N VAL A 95 12.38 6.79 -0.22
CA VAL A 95 11.91 8.19 -0.12
C VAL A 95 12.97 9.17 -0.64
N TRP A 96 14.25 8.87 -0.43
CA TRP A 96 15.34 9.66 -1.01
C TRP A 96 15.32 9.58 -2.54
N LEU A 97 15.12 8.39 -3.12
CA LEU A 97 14.94 8.23 -4.57
C LEU A 97 13.74 9.02 -5.08
N LEU A 98 12.58 8.95 -4.40
CA LEU A 98 11.40 9.75 -4.73
C LEU A 98 11.71 11.26 -4.75
N ARG A 99 12.55 11.73 -3.83
CA ARG A 99 12.93 13.15 -3.71
C ARG A 99 13.82 13.63 -4.85
N VAL A 100 14.79 12.82 -5.27
CA VAL A 100 15.84 13.25 -6.21
C VAL A 100 15.58 12.85 -7.65
N ALA A 101 14.73 11.85 -7.89
CA ALA A 101 14.41 11.37 -9.21
C ALA A 101 13.44 12.31 -9.95
N ASP A 102 13.50 12.27 -11.28
CA ASP A 102 12.53 12.94 -12.14
C ASP A 102 11.10 12.39 -11.86
N PRO A 103 10.10 13.25 -11.59
CA PRO A 103 8.72 12.82 -11.39
C PRO A 103 8.14 11.98 -12.53
N VAL A 104 8.58 12.21 -13.77
CA VAL A 104 8.19 11.41 -14.95
C VAL A 104 8.72 9.98 -14.83
N LEU A 105 9.98 9.81 -14.40
CA LEU A 105 10.55 8.49 -14.17
C LEU A 105 9.85 7.75 -13.03
N ILE A 106 9.46 8.46 -11.96
CA ILE A 106 8.67 7.88 -10.87
C ILE A 106 7.31 7.42 -11.36
N ARG A 107 6.60 8.22 -12.18
CA ARG A 107 5.31 7.83 -12.78
C ARG A 107 5.45 6.57 -13.65
N ILE A 108 6.49 6.53 -14.51
CA ILE A 108 6.78 5.36 -15.34
C ILE A 108 7.06 4.13 -14.46
N ALA A 109 7.87 4.29 -13.40
CA ALA A 109 8.18 3.20 -12.49
C ALA A 109 6.93 2.67 -11.76
N ILE A 110 6.05 3.55 -11.29
CA ILE A 110 4.76 3.21 -10.69
C ILE A 110 3.92 2.39 -11.66
N SER A 111 3.72 2.89 -12.88
CA SER A 111 2.89 2.23 -13.90
C SER A 111 3.48 0.90 -14.35
N ALA A 112 4.80 0.84 -14.58
CA ALA A 112 5.50 -0.38 -14.96
C ALA A 112 5.42 -1.44 -13.87
N LEU A 113 5.61 -1.05 -12.60
CA LEU A 113 5.52 -1.97 -11.47
C LEU A 113 4.08 -2.48 -11.29
N ALA A 114 3.08 -1.61 -11.42
CA ALA A 114 1.68 -2.03 -11.35
C ALA A 114 1.33 -3.01 -12.48
N ALA A 115 1.72 -2.70 -13.72
CA ALA A 115 1.49 -3.57 -14.87
C ALA A 115 2.22 -4.92 -14.74
N LEU A 116 3.49 -4.90 -14.33
CA LEU A 116 4.28 -6.11 -14.09
C LEU A 116 3.62 -6.99 -13.02
N THR A 117 3.21 -6.40 -11.90
CA THR A 117 2.55 -7.12 -10.82
C THR A 117 1.27 -7.79 -11.33
N LEU A 118 0.46 -7.06 -12.11
CA LEU A 118 -0.76 -7.58 -12.71
C LEU A 118 -0.47 -8.76 -13.64
N ILE A 119 0.52 -8.64 -14.54
CA ILE A 119 0.92 -9.71 -15.46
C ILE A 119 1.36 -10.96 -14.70
N VAL A 120 2.19 -10.79 -13.67
CA VAL A 120 2.70 -11.90 -12.85
C VAL A 120 1.56 -12.61 -12.11
N LEU A 121 0.59 -11.86 -11.58
CA LEU A 121 -0.59 -12.40 -10.90
C LEU A 121 -1.51 -13.15 -11.87
N ILE A 122 -1.78 -12.60 -13.05
CA ILE A 122 -2.61 -13.26 -14.09
C ILE A 122 -1.96 -14.56 -14.57
N ARG A 123 -0.63 -14.58 -14.70
CA ARG A 123 0.10 -15.81 -15.08
C ARG A 123 0.19 -16.84 -13.95
N GLY A 124 -0.27 -16.51 -12.74
CA GLY A 124 -0.21 -17.39 -11.57
C GLY A 124 1.22 -17.73 -11.15
N PHE A 125 2.21 -16.90 -11.52
CA PHE A 125 3.61 -17.16 -11.19
C PHE A 125 3.81 -17.04 -9.68
N ARG A 126 4.45 -18.05 -9.09
CA ARG A 126 4.78 -18.11 -7.67
C ARG A 126 6.29 -18.18 -7.53
N PHE A 127 6.87 -17.42 -6.60
CA PHE A 127 8.29 -17.59 -6.29
C PHE A 127 8.54 -19.03 -5.83
N SER A 128 9.69 -19.59 -6.18
CA SER A 128 10.11 -20.91 -5.71
C SER A 128 10.90 -20.85 -4.39
N VAL A 129 11.04 -19.65 -3.81
CA VAL A 129 11.88 -19.41 -2.62
C VAL A 129 11.09 -19.80 -1.38
N ARG A 130 11.65 -20.73 -0.58
CA ARG A 130 11.10 -21.06 0.73
C ARG A 130 11.22 -19.84 1.67
N PRO A 131 10.14 -19.44 2.36
CA PRO A 131 10.23 -18.35 3.32
C PRO A 131 11.11 -18.77 4.50
N GLY A 132 12.17 -18.03 4.72
CA GLY A 132 13.00 -18.07 5.91
C GLY A 132 13.25 -16.64 6.37
N ARG A 133 13.71 -16.46 7.61
CA ARG A 133 13.87 -15.12 8.22
C ARG A 133 14.72 -14.19 7.35
N THR A 134 15.81 -14.71 6.77
CA THR A 134 16.72 -13.95 5.90
C THR A 134 16.08 -13.59 4.56
N SER A 135 15.39 -14.54 3.90
CA SER A 135 14.72 -14.25 2.62
C SER A 135 13.55 -13.28 2.81
N SER A 136 12.76 -13.43 3.88
CA SER A 136 11.70 -12.50 4.26
C SER A 136 12.24 -11.09 4.51
N ALA A 137 13.36 -10.95 5.24
CA ALA A 137 13.99 -9.65 5.49
C ALA A 137 14.51 -9.01 4.19
N ALA A 138 15.17 -9.78 3.33
CA ALA A 138 15.71 -9.27 2.07
C ALA A 138 14.60 -8.80 1.11
N VAL A 139 13.56 -9.61 0.96
CA VAL A 139 12.37 -9.29 0.16
C VAL A 139 11.66 -8.06 0.72
N ALA A 140 11.48 -7.98 2.04
CA ALA A 140 10.86 -6.82 2.66
C ALA A 140 11.73 -5.56 2.55
N GLY A 141 13.06 -5.69 2.60
CA GLY A 141 13.98 -4.59 2.34
C GLY A 141 13.86 -4.06 0.91
N ALA A 142 13.80 -4.94 -0.10
CA ALA A 142 13.54 -4.54 -1.47
C ALA A 142 12.17 -3.86 -1.62
N ALA A 143 11.15 -4.39 -0.95
CA ALA A 143 9.83 -3.77 -0.88
C ALA A 143 9.85 -2.40 -0.22
N GLY A 144 10.68 -2.18 0.81
CA GLY A 144 10.86 -0.89 1.47
C GLY A 144 11.45 0.18 0.55
N VAL A 145 12.52 -0.15 -0.18
CA VAL A 145 13.11 0.76 -1.19
C VAL A 145 12.09 1.07 -2.29
N MET A 146 11.49 0.04 -2.87
CA MET A 146 10.53 0.20 -3.97
C MET A 146 9.28 0.95 -3.53
N GLY A 147 8.74 0.60 -2.37
CA GLY A 147 7.55 1.22 -1.78
C GLY A 147 7.79 2.65 -1.31
N GLY A 148 8.98 2.98 -0.81
CA GLY A 148 9.35 4.37 -0.51
C GLY A 148 9.45 5.24 -1.78
N ALA A 149 9.95 4.67 -2.89
CA ALA A 149 10.10 5.39 -4.16
C ALA A 149 8.77 5.56 -4.92
N THR A 150 7.88 4.58 -4.84
CA THR A 150 6.69 4.48 -5.71
C THR A 150 5.35 4.46 -4.97
N GLY A 151 5.35 4.32 -3.64
CA GLY A 151 4.14 4.05 -2.85
C GLY A 151 3.64 2.60 -2.93
N LEU A 152 4.33 1.73 -3.68
CA LEU A 152 3.91 0.34 -3.93
C LEU A 152 4.69 -0.65 -3.05
N LEU A 153 4.34 -0.74 -1.77
CA LEU A 153 4.92 -1.74 -0.84
C LEU A 153 4.45 -3.18 -1.12
N GLY A 154 3.28 -3.33 -1.77
CA GLY A 154 2.56 -4.60 -1.97
C GLY A 154 3.19 -5.60 -2.94
N PRO A 155 3.59 -5.21 -4.17
CA PRO A 155 4.00 -6.13 -5.23
C PRO A 155 5.00 -7.22 -4.84
N ILE A 156 6.13 -6.82 -4.28
CA ILE A 156 7.21 -7.76 -3.94
C ILE A 156 6.74 -8.71 -2.82
N VAL A 157 6.02 -8.19 -1.83
CA VAL A 157 5.61 -8.95 -0.65
C VAL A 157 4.48 -9.93 -0.95
N ILE A 158 3.49 -9.56 -1.76
CA ILE A 158 2.41 -10.49 -2.09
C ILE A 158 2.94 -11.68 -2.89
N LEU A 159 3.83 -11.44 -3.86
CA LEU A 159 4.42 -12.51 -4.65
C LEU A 159 5.25 -13.47 -3.79
N PHE A 160 5.94 -12.95 -2.77
CA PHE A 160 6.69 -13.76 -1.80
C PHE A 160 5.77 -14.50 -0.81
N ASN A 161 4.72 -13.87 -0.31
CA ASN A 161 3.78 -14.56 0.57
C ASN A 161 3.02 -15.67 -0.18
N LEU A 162 2.77 -15.51 -1.49
CA LEU A 162 2.20 -16.57 -2.33
C LEU A 162 3.13 -17.80 -2.49
N SER A 163 4.42 -17.68 -2.17
CA SER A 163 5.36 -18.81 -2.16
C SER A 163 5.50 -19.51 -0.82
N SER A 164 4.82 -19.06 0.24
CA SER A 164 5.00 -19.62 1.59
C SER A 164 4.39 -20.99 1.80
N GLY A 165 3.43 -21.38 0.95
CA GLY A 165 2.63 -22.59 1.15
C GLY A 165 1.58 -22.44 2.27
N ASP A 166 1.44 -21.26 2.85
CA ASP A 166 0.37 -20.93 3.78
C ASP A 166 -1.01 -20.95 3.08
N ASP A 167 -2.07 -21.03 3.88
CA ASP A 167 -3.43 -20.88 3.38
C ASP A 167 -3.73 -19.43 2.95
N ALA A 168 -4.70 -19.26 2.07
CA ALA A 168 -5.07 -17.94 1.52
C ALA A 168 -5.44 -16.94 2.63
N ARG A 169 -6.01 -17.43 3.74
CA ARG A 169 -6.37 -16.62 4.91
C ARG A 169 -5.12 -16.01 5.57
N ARG A 170 -4.09 -16.81 5.88
CA ARG A 170 -2.86 -16.32 6.51
C ARG A 170 -2.04 -15.44 5.57
N ILE A 171 -1.96 -15.76 4.28
CA ILE A 171 -1.30 -14.92 3.26
C ILE A 171 -1.94 -13.52 3.21
N ARG A 172 -3.28 -13.48 3.17
CA ARG A 172 -4.06 -12.25 3.19
C ARG A 172 -3.81 -11.46 4.48
N ALA A 173 -3.86 -12.12 5.64
CA ALA A 173 -3.64 -11.48 6.93
C ALA A 173 -2.22 -10.90 7.06
N ASN A 174 -1.19 -11.67 6.71
CA ASN A 174 0.22 -11.23 6.73
C ASN A 174 0.44 -10.01 5.85
N THR A 175 -0.05 -10.06 4.60
CA THR A 175 0.13 -8.98 3.63
C THR A 175 -0.58 -7.71 4.08
N LEU A 176 -1.83 -7.83 4.54
CA LEU A 176 -2.61 -6.70 5.03
C LEU A 176 -1.96 -6.03 6.25
N VAL A 177 -1.51 -6.82 7.21
CA VAL A 177 -0.84 -6.28 8.41
C VAL A 177 0.49 -5.62 8.03
N PHE A 178 1.31 -6.26 7.19
CA PHE A 178 2.55 -5.67 6.69
C PHE A 178 2.32 -4.32 5.98
N LEU A 179 1.37 -4.24 5.05
CA LEU A 179 1.12 -3.02 4.28
C LEU A 179 0.55 -1.89 5.14
N THR A 180 -0.33 -2.23 6.08
CA THR A 180 -0.88 -1.24 7.01
C THR A 180 0.19 -0.70 7.95
N LEU A 181 0.98 -1.58 8.57
CA LEU A 181 2.06 -1.15 9.47
C LEU A 181 3.16 -0.42 8.72
N GLY A 182 3.51 -0.84 7.50
CA GLY A 182 4.46 -0.13 6.64
C GLY A 182 4.01 1.31 6.34
N SER A 183 2.71 1.52 6.10
CA SER A 183 2.15 2.85 5.85
C SER A 183 2.32 3.81 7.03
N LEU A 184 2.38 3.30 8.27
CA LEU A 184 2.61 4.10 9.48
C LEU A 184 3.97 4.83 9.43
N PHE A 185 4.97 4.21 8.79
CA PHE A 185 6.33 4.73 8.74
C PHE A 185 6.59 5.64 7.53
N VAL A 186 5.69 5.67 6.55
CA VAL A 186 5.86 6.50 5.34
C VAL A 186 5.86 7.99 5.68
N LEU A 187 4.83 8.49 6.38
CA LEU A 187 4.73 9.92 6.70
C LEU A 187 5.89 10.43 7.57
N PRO A 188 6.28 9.76 8.69
CA PRO A 188 7.45 10.17 9.46
C PRO A 188 8.73 10.25 8.63
N GLN A 189 8.94 9.30 7.71
CA GLN A 189 10.13 9.29 6.85
C GLN A 189 10.11 10.42 5.82
N MET A 190 8.96 10.69 5.19
CA MET A 190 8.80 11.83 4.28
C MET A 190 8.97 13.16 5.00
N ALA A 191 8.49 13.27 6.24
CA ALA A 191 8.69 14.46 7.07
C ALA A 191 10.17 14.65 7.44
N ALA A 192 10.86 13.57 7.86
CA ALA A 192 12.28 13.61 8.20
C ALA A 192 13.18 14.05 7.03
N GLN A 193 12.76 13.79 5.79
CA GLN A 193 13.49 14.21 4.58
C GLN A 193 13.01 15.56 4.01
N SER A 194 12.08 16.24 4.69
CA SER A 194 11.47 17.52 4.26
C SER A 194 10.77 17.46 2.90
N VAL A 195 10.17 16.30 2.59
CA VAL A 195 9.46 16.03 1.34
C VAL A 195 7.93 16.04 1.55
N LEU A 196 7.47 15.88 2.80
CA LEU A 196 6.04 15.85 3.13
C LEU A 196 5.39 17.23 2.91
N ALA A 197 4.58 17.35 1.86
CA ALA A 197 3.77 18.53 1.61
C ALA A 197 2.64 18.64 2.66
N PRO A 198 2.41 19.81 3.29
CA PRO A 198 1.32 19.99 4.27
C PRO A 198 -0.06 19.69 3.70
N LEU A 199 -0.28 19.95 2.40
CA LEU A 199 -1.52 19.61 1.69
C LEU A 199 -1.82 18.10 1.72
N ALA A 200 -0.79 17.25 1.73
CA ALA A 200 -0.96 15.80 1.75
C ALA A 200 -1.67 15.31 3.02
N ILE A 201 -1.46 16.00 4.14
CA ILE A 201 -2.09 15.66 5.42
C ILE A 201 -3.59 15.91 5.33
N TRP A 202 -4.00 17.09 4.85
CA TRP A 202 -5.42 17.42 4.70
C TRP A 202 -6.12 16.56 3.66
N LEU A 203 -5.47 16.32 2.53
CA LEU A 203 -6.00 15.43 1.49
C LEU A 203 -6.12 13.99 2.00
N GLY A 204 -5.13 13.48 2.72
CA GLY A 204 -5.18 12.15 3.34
C GLY A 204 -6.27 12.02 4.40
N ILE A 205 -6.52 13.07 5.21
CA ILE A 205 -7.64 13.11 6.16
C ILE A 205 -8.99 13.04 5.43
N LEU A 206 -9.16 13.78 4.33
CA LEU A 206 -10.37 13.72 3.51
C LEU A 206 -10.58 12.35 2.85
N MET A 207 -9.48 11.70 2.46
CA MET A 207 -9.48 10.36 1.86
C MET A 207 -9.68 9.24 2.89
N LEU A 208 -9.43 9.49 4.18
CA LEU A 208 -9.47 8.50 5.25
C LEU A 208 -10.83 7.79 5.36
N PRO A 209 -11.99 8.48 5.37
CA PRO A 209 -13.30 7.82 5.38
C PRO A 209 -13.56 7.01 4.11
N ALA A 210 -13.14 7.51 2.94
CA ALA A 210 -13.32 6.81 1.67
C ALA A 210 -12.56 5.47 1.67
N TYR A 211 -11.31 5.46 2.14
CA TYR A 211 -10.53 4.23 2.29
C TYR A 211 -11.16 3.27 3.31
N ALA A 212 -11.62 3.79 4.46
CA ALA A 212 -12.24 3.00 5.51
C ALA A 212 -13.51 2.28 5.04
N PHE A 213 -14.44 3.03 4.43
CA PHE A 213 -15.69 2.46 3.92
C PHE A 213 -15.46 1.52 2.76
N GLY A 214 -14.53 1.85 1.85
CA GLY A 214 -14.07 0.94 0.81
C GLY A 214 -13.58 -0.37 1.42
N GLY A 215 -12.66 -0.30 2.38
CA GLY A 215 -12.11 -1.46 3.10
C GLY A 215 -13.17 -2.33 3.75
N LEU A 216 -14.14 -1.72 4.44
CA LEU A 216 -15.24 -2.46 5.06
C LEU A 216 -16.14 -3.14 4.02
N ALA A 217 -16.48 -2.44 2.92
CA ALA A 217 -17.26 -3.01 1.83
C ALA A 217 -16.53 -4.18 1.16
N GLY A 218 -15.25 -4.02 0.84
CA GLY A 218 -14.40 -5.08 0.28
C GLY A 218 -14.30 -6.30 1.19
N ARG A 219 -14.14 -6.07 2.51
CA ARG A 219 -14.13 -7.14 3.51
C ARG A 219 -15.47 -7.88 3.57
N ALA A 220 -16.59 -7.19 3.46
CA ALA A 220 -17.92 -7.81 3.45
C ALA A 220 -18.15 -8.67 2.20
N LEU A 221 -17.57 -8.27 1.06
CA LEU A 221 -17.60 -9.05 -0.19
C LEU A 221 -16.72 -10.30 -0.14
N PHE A 222 -15.68 -10.32 0.70
CA PHE A 222 -14.78 -11.46 0.83
C PHE A 222 -15.44 -12.61 1.60
N ASN A 223 -15.82 -13.67 0.88
CA ASN A 223 -16.29 -14.92 1.47
C ASN A 223 -15.22 -16.04 1.33
N PRO A 224 -14.58 -16.49 2.43
CA PRO A 224 -13.57 -17.55 2.41
C PRO A 224 -14.06 -18.89 1.82
N GLU A 225 -15.34 -19.21 1.97
CA GLU A 225 -15.92 -20.47 1.46
C GLU A 225 -16.01 -20.50 -0.07
N ARG A 226 -15.89 -19.33 -0.70
CA ARG A 226 -15.89 -19.17 -2.16
C ARG A 226 -14.49 -19.02 -2.75
N GLU A 227 -13.44 -19.43 -2.03
CA GLU A 227 -12.04 -19.35 -2.52
C GLU A 227 -11.87 -19.92 -3.93
N ARG A 228 -12.61 -20.98 -4.29
CA ARG A 228 -12.58 -21.59 -5.64
C ARG A 228 -13.07 -20.66 -6.76
N LEU A 229 -13.92 -19.68 -6.46
CA LEU A 229 -14.44 -18.69 -7.42
C LEU A 229 -13.48 -17.50 -7.61
N TYR A 230 -12.47 -17.34 -6.75
CA TYR A 230 -11.51 -16.23 -6.81
C TYR A 230 -10.16 -16.61 -7.44
N ARG A 231 -10.03 -17.88 -7.89
CA ARG A 231 -8.83 -18.40 -8.55
C ARG A 231 -8.82 -18.06 -10.03
#